data_AF-A0A3C0UA07-F1
#
_entry.id   AF-A0A3C0UA07-F1
#
_cell.length_a   1.000
_cell.length_b   1.000
_cell.length_c   1.000
_cell.angle_alpha   90.00
_cell.angle_beta   90.00
_cell.angle_gamma   90.00
#
_symmetry.space_group_name_H-M   'P 1'
#
loop_
_entity.id
_entity.type
_entity.pdbx_description
1 polymer ?
#
loop_
_entity_poly.entity_id
_entity_poly.type
_entity_poly.pdbx_seq_one_letter_code
_entity_poly.pdbx_strand_id
1 'polypeptide(L)'
;LTLPDTQFLLMSATLGNVDAIADKLEDMTDTDVDIIADAPRPVPLTYEYTLNPLEKTVELAFGKDETPIYVVHFSQDAALETANALSSTGVSSKQQRAAIAEAIKGTKFTTAFGKILQRL
;
A
#
# COMPACT_ATOMS: atom_id res chain seq x y z
N LEU A 1 -28.53 3.03 17.93
CA LEU A 1 -27.98 1.81 17.27
C LEU A 1 -28.94 0.64 17.47
N THR A 2 -28.91 -0.39 16.61
CA THR A 2 -29.77 -1.58 16.76
C THR A 2 -29.21 -2.62 17.75
N LEU A 3 -27.97 -2.43 18.22
CA LEU A 3 -27.27 -3.26 19.20
C LEU A 3 -26.73 -2.35 20.32
N PRO A 4 -27.54 -2.00 21.33
CA PRO A 4 -27.15 -1.04 22.37
C PRO A 4 -26.05 -1.57 23.30
N ASP A 5 -25.99 -2.88 23.53
CA ASP A 5 -25.06 -3.51 24.49
C ASP A 5 -23.74 -3.98 23.86
N THR A 6 -23.42 -3.53 22.65
CA THR A 6 -22.20 -3.95 21.93
C THR A 6 -21.06 -2.97 22.17
N GLN A 7 -19.87 -3.50 22.49
CA GLN A 7 -18.64 -2.72 22.54
C GLN A 7 -18.06 -2.53 21.13
N PHE A 8 -17.75 -1.29 20.79
CA PHE A 8 -17.15 -0.93 19.51
C PHE A 8 -15.63 -0.74 19.65
N LEU A 9 -14.88 -1.23 18.66
CA LEU A 9 -13.48 -0.88 18.44
C LEU A 9 -13.36 -0.30 17.04
N LEU A 10 -13.11 1.01 16.95
CA LEU A 10 -12.89 1.70 15.70
C LEU A 10 -11.39 1.93 15.49
N MET A 11 -10.91 1.54 14.31
CA MET A 11 -9.53 1.79 13.90
C MET A 11 -9.54 2.62 12.61
N SER A 12 -8.84 3.74 12.63
CA SER A 12 -8.68 4.61 11.47
C SER A 12 -7.21 4.93 11.23
N ALA A 13 -6.90 5.47 10.05
CA ALA A 13 -5.68 6.25 9.89
C ALA A 13 -5.73 7.50 10.80
N THR A 14 -4.62 8.25 10.87
CA THR A 14 -4.60 9.56 11.54
C THR A 14 -5.61 10.48 10.85
N LEU A 15 -6.78 10.60 11.46
CA LEU A 15 -7.79 11.60 11.14
C LEU A 15 -7.47 12.86 11.97
N GLY A 16 -8.09 13.98 11.63
CA GLY A 16 -8.08 15.16 12.49
C GLY A 16 -8.88 14.92 13.77
N ASN A 17 -9.54 15.96 14.26
CA ASN A 17 -10.48 15.83 15.38
C ASN A 17 -11.58 14.80 15.05
N VAL A 18 -11.82 13.86 15.98
CA VAL A 18 -12.82 12.79 15.88
C VAL A 18 -13.91 12.86 16.96
N ASP A 19 -14.00 13.97 17.70
CA ASP A 19 -14.93 14.17 18.82
C ASP A 19 -16.37 13.93 18.37
N ALA A 20 -16.76 14.46 17.20
CA ALA A 20 -18.10 14.27 16.65
C ALA A 20 -18.48 12.79 16.38
N ILE A 21 -17.49 11.91 16.21
CA ILE A 21 -17.72 10.46 16.07
C ILE A 21 -17.88 9.84 17.47
N ALA A 22 -17.03 10.23 18.43
CA ALA A 22 -17.08 9.76 19.80
C ALA A 22 -18.38 10.18 20.49
N ASP A 23 -18.73 11.47 20.48
CA ASP A 23 -19.96 12.01 21.06
C ASP A 23 -21.20 11.26 20.54
N LYS A 24 -21.22 11.00 19.23
CA LYS A 24 -22.35 10.29 18.60
C LYS A 24 -22.41 8.82 19.00
N LEU A 25 -21.28 8.18 19.30
CA LEU A 25 -21.27 6.81 19.81
C LEU A 25 -21.77 6.79 21.25
N GLU A 26 -21.27 7.68 22.10
CA GLU A 26 -21.70 7.85 23.48
C GLU A 26 -23.22 8.07 23.54
N ASP A 27 -23.76 9.01 22.75
CA ASP A 27 -25.19 9.30 22.64
C ASP A 27 -26.04 8.08 22.22
N MET A 28 -25.46 7.17 21.42
CA MET A 28 -26.18 6.04 20.85
C MET A 28 -26.07 4.75 21.66
N THR A 29 -25.04 4.61 22.49
CA THR A 29 -24.76 3.42 23.29
C THR A 29 -24.84 3.65 24.80
N ASP A 30 -24.98 4.90 25.24
CA ASP A 30 -24.97 5.28 26.66
C ASP A 30 -23.73 4.73 27.40
N THR A 31 -22.58 4.78 26.72
CA THR A 31 -21.30 4.23 27.20
C THR A 31 -20.17 5.18 26.80
N ASP A 32 -19.26 5.46 27.73
CA ASP A 32 -18.09 6.32 27.52
C ASP A 32 -17.21 5.82 26.36
N VAL A 33 -16.65 6.76 25.58
CA VAL A 33 -15.78 6.47 24.44
C VAL A 33 -14.40 7.11 24.64
N ASP A 34 -13.37 6.26 24.75
CA ASP A 34 -11.98 6.71 24.79
C ASP A 34 -11.41 6.92 23.38
N ILE A 35 -10.87 8.12 23.13
CA ILE A 35 -10.13 8.43 21.90
C ILE A 35 -8.63 8.17 22.13
N ILE A 36 -8.08 7.19 21.41
CA ILE A 36 -6.65 6.90 21.37
C ILE A 36 -6.06 7.47 20.07
N ALA A 37 -5.45 8.65 20.14
CA ALA A 37 -4.92 9.38 18.99
C ALA A 37 -3.42 9.73 19.17
N ASP A 38 -2.85 10.36 18.13
CA ASP A 38 -1.52 10.96 18.14
C ASP A 38 -0.35 10.01 18.49
N ALA A 39 -0.51 8.72 18.20
CA ALA A 39 0.58 7.77 18.33
C ALA A 39 1.76 8.18 17.42
N PRO A 40 2.98 8.38 17.95
CA PRO A 40 4.13 8.72 17.13
C PRO A 40 4.46 7.56 16.20
N ARG A 41 4.88 7.88 14.98
CA ARG A 41 5.32 6.86 14.03
C ARG A 41 6.52 6.10 14.62
N PRO A 42 6.46 4.77 14.76
CA PRO A 42 7.57 3.98 15.31
C PRO A 42 8.80 4.00 14.40
N VAL A 43 8.59 4.21 13.09
CA VAL A 43 9.64 4.36 12.09
C VAL A 43 9.50 5.76 11.45
N PRO A 44 10.50 6.64 11.62
CA PRO A 44 10.48 7.97 11.03
C PRO A 44 10.60 7.88 9.51
N LEU A 45 10.05 8.87 8.81
CA LEU A 45 10.20 8.99 7.37
C LEU A 45 11.11 10.15 6.99
N THR A 46 11.81 9.97 5.88
CA THR A 46 12.48 11.03 5.14
C THR A 46 11.77 11.25 3.81
N TYR A 47 11.76 12.49 3.34
CA TYR A 47 11.16 12.85 2.06
C TYR A 47 12.20 13.55 1.18
N GLU A 48 12.23 13.20 -0.10
CA GLU A 48 13.09 13.80 -1.10
C GLU A 48 12.26 14.16 -2.34
N TYR A 49 12.56 15.31 -2.93
CA TYR A 49 12.05 15.69 -4.25
C TYR A 49 13.19 15.57 -5.26
N THR A 50 12.91 14.95 -6.40
CA THR A 50 13.90 14.72 -7.45
C THR A 50 13.38 15.12 -8.82
N LEU A 51 14.29 15.58 -9.67
CA LEU A 51 14.04 15.82 -11.11
C LEU A 51 14.57 14.67 -11.97
N ASN A 52 15.17 13.64 -11.36
CA ASN A 52 15.58 12.46 -12.10
C ASN A 52 14.36 11.74 -12.69
N PRO A 53 14.52 11.10 -13.86
CA PRO A 53 13.53 10.13 -14.35
C PRO A 53 13.25 9.04 -13.32
N LEU A 54 12.06 8.45 -13.37
CA LEU A 54 11.60 7.46 -12.40
C LEU A 54 12.49 6.21 -12.41
N GLU A 55 12.88 5.73 -13.59
CA GLU A 55 13.71 4.53 -13.77
C GLU A 55 15.04 4.70 -13.06
N LYS A 56 15.68 5.85 -13.28
CA LYS A 56 16.95 6.21 -12.63
C LYS A 56 16.80 6.34 -11.11
N THR A 57 15.66 6.87 -10.64
CA THR A 57 15.38 7.01 -9.20
C THR A 57 15.25 5.63 -8.54
N VAL A 58 14.53 4.71 -9.19
CA VAL A 58 14.37 3.32 -8.73
C VAL A 58 15.71 2.58 -8.75
N GLU A 59 16.53 2.72 -9.80
CA GLU A 59 17.86 2.11 -9.88
C GLU A 59 18.78 2.58 -8.76
N LEU A 60 18.78 3.89 -8.45
CA LEU A 60 19.57 4.46 -7.36
C LEU A 60 19.12 3.94 -5.99
N ALA A 61 17.80 3.89 -5.74
CA ALA A 61 17.25 3.34 -4.50
C ALA A 61 17.56 1.84 -4.35
N PHE A 62 17.45 1.08 -5.43
CA PHE A 62 17.82 -0.33 -5.45
C PHE A 62 19.30 -0.54 -5.12
N GLY A 63 20.19 0.26 -5.71
CA GLY A 63 21.63 0.21 -5.44
C GLY A 63 22.04 0.66 -4.02
N LYS A 64 21.16 1.36 -3.31
CA LYS A 64 21.33 1.75 -1.90
C LYS A 64 20.71 0.75 -0.90
N ASP A 65 20.23 -0.39 -1.39
CA ASP A 65 19.48 -1.38 -0.60
C ASP A 65 18.19 -0.82 0.04
N GLU A 66 17.60 0.24 -0.54
CA GLU A 66 16.32 0.84 -0.12
C GLU A 66 15.11 0.04 -0.64
N THR A 67 15.26 -1.29 -0.69
CA THR A 67 14.21 -2.21 -1.15
C THR A 67 13.49 -2.86 0.03
N PRO A 68 12.19 -3.18 -0.07
CA PRO A 68 11.31 -3.04 -1.24
C PRO A 68 10.84 -1.60 -1.51
N ILE A 69 10.65 -1.27 -2.79
CA ILE A 69 10.17 0.04 -3.25
C ILE A 69 8.72 -0.10 -3.74
N TYR A 70 7.84 0.81 -3.31
CA TYR A 70 6.47 0.90 -3.80
C TYR A 70 6.26 2.18 -4.61
N VAL A 71 5.93 2.03 -5.89
CA VAL A 71 5.69 3.14 -6.81
C VAL A 71 4.19 3.32 -7.01
N VAL A 72 3.69 4.53 -6.75
CA VAL A 72 2.25 4.85 -6.86
C VAL A 72 1.99 5.64 -8.13
N HIS A 73 1.08 5.12 -8.96
CA HIS A 73 0.52 5.83 -10.10
C HIS A 73 -0.98 6.05 -9.93
N PHE A 74 -1.50 7.12 -10.52
CA PHE A 74 -2.94 7.41 -10.52
C PHE A 74 -3.74 6.54 -11.49
N SER A 75 -3.10 5.98 -12.53
CA SER A 75 -3.75 5.13 -13.52
C SER A 75 -3.02 3.78 -13.67
N GLN A 76 -3.78 2.77 -14.07
CA GLN A 76 -3.22 1.43 -14.33
C GLN A 76 -2.29 1.44 -15.54
N ASP A 77 -2.64 2.19 -16.59
CA ASP A 77 -1.82 2.28 -17.81
C ASP A 77 -0.43 2.87 -17.51
N ALA A 78 -0.34 3.92 -16.69
CA ALA A 78 0.95 4.49 -16.29
C ALA A 78 1.78 3.50 -15.45
N ALA A 79 1.13 2.75 -14.54
CA ALA A 79 1.80 1.71 -13.78
C ALA A 79 2.34 0.59 -14.68
N LEU A 80 1.59 0.20 -15.73
CA LEU A 80 2.03 -0.80 -16.70
C LEU A 80 3.20 -0.29 -17.55
N GLU A 81 3.17 0.96 -18.00
CA GLU A 81 4.26 1.57 -18.76
C GLU A 81 5.56 1.57 -17.96
N THR A 82 5.51 2.01 -16.70
CA THR A 82 6.65 1.97 -15.79
C THR A 82 7.11 0.54 -15.48
N ALA A 83 6.20 -0.40 -15.24
CA ALA A 83 6.56 -1.80 -15.00
C ALA A 83 7.28 -2.42 -16.21
N ASN A 84 6.82 -2.12 -17.44
CA ASN A 84 7.50 -2.54 -18.66
C ASN A 84 8.91 -1.94 -18.77
N ALA A 85 9.06 -0.63 -18.51
CA ALA A 85 10.36 0.04 -18.54
C ALA A 85 11.35 -0.57 -17.53
N LEU A 86 10.87 -0.92 -16.33
CA LEU A 86 11.67 -1.53 -15.26
C LEU A 86 11.90 -3.05 -15.43
N SER A 87 11.14 -3.74 -16.27
CA SER A 87 11.33 -5.18 -16.50
C SER A 87 12.75 -5.54 -16.98
N SER A 88 13.39 -4.59 -17.66
CA SER A 88 14.72 -4.73 -18.26
C SER A 88 15.87 -4.32 -17.31
N THR A 89 15.58 -3.65 -16.19
CA THR A 89 16.60 -3.06 -15.29
C THR A 89 17.22 -4.05 -14.30
N GLY A 90 16.86 -5.34 -14.37
CA GLY A 90 17.54 -6.39 -13.60
C GLY A 90 17.13 -6.50 -12.14
N VAL A 91 15.99 -5.94 -11.74
CA VAL A 91 15.43 -5.96 -10.36
C VAL A 91 15.17 -7.35 -9.78
N SER A 92 15.30 -8.41 -10.58
CA SER A 92 15.14 -9.81 -10.16
C SER A 92 16.13 -10.73 -10.86
N SER A 93 16.69 -11.66 -10.08
CA SER A 93 17.52 -12.76 -10.58
C SER A 93 16.70 -13.85 -11.27
N LYS A 94 17.36 -14.67 -12.08
CA LYS A 94 16.74 -15.82 -12.76
C LYS A 94 16.12 -16.81 -11.76
N GLN A 95 16.77 -17.03 -10.62
CA GLN A 95 16.26 -17.93 -9.57
C GLN A 95 14.99 -17.37 -8.92
N GLN A 96 14.97 -16.07 -8.61
CA GLN A 96 13.78 -15.41 -8.06
C GLN A 96 12.60 -15.47 -9.04
N ARG A 97 12.84 -15.24 -10.35
CA ARG A 97 11.79 -15.37 -11.38
C ARG A 97 11.23 -16.79 -11.45
N ALA A 98 12.09 -17.80 -11.35
CA ALA A 98 11.64 -19.20 -11.34
C ALA A 98 10.82 -19.53 -10.09
N ALA A 99 11.23 -19.05 -8.91
CA ALA A 99 10.49 -19.22 -7.66
C ALA A 99 9.10 -18.56 -7.72
N ILE A 100 9.02 -17.34 -8.27
CA ILE A 100 7.75 -16.64 -8.49
C ILE A 100 6.87 -17.44 -9.46
N ALA A 101 7.43 -17.90 -10.59
CA ALA A 101 6.68 -18.67 -11.59
C ALA A 101 6.08 -19.96 -11.02
N GLU A 102 6.81 -20.68 -10.15
CA GLU A 102 6.27 -21.85 -9.48
C GLU A 102 5.22 -21.47 -8.42
N ALA A 103 5.42 -20.38 -7.67
CA ALA A 103 4.47 -19.92 -6.67
C ALA A 103 3.12 -19.48 -7.25
N ILE A 104 3.11 -18.89 -8.45
CA ILE A 104 1.88 -18.44 -9.11
C ILE A 104 1.20 -19.53 -9.97
N LYS A 105 1.82 -20.72 -10.07
CA LYS A 105 1.32 -21.83 -10.88
C LYS A 105 -0.07 -22.26 -10.43
N GLY A 106 -0.99 -22.42 -11.38
CA GLY A 106 -2.39 -22.76 -11.12
C GLY A 106 -3.31 -21.54 -10.89
N THR A 107 -2.75 -20.34 -10.75
CA THR A 107 -3.54 -19.10 -10.72
C THR A 107 -4.08 -18.79 -12.11
N LYS A 108 -5.40 -18.60 -12.23
CA LYS A 108 -6.03 -18.22 -13.50
C LYS A 108 -6.18 -16.70 -13.56
N PHE A 109 -5.39 -16.06 -14.41
CA PHE A 109 -5.51 -14.64 -14.70
C PHE A 109 -6.60 -14.38 -15.74
N THR A 110 -7.87 -14.39 -15.31
CA THR A 110 -9.03 -14.36 -16.22
C THR A 110 -9.45 -12.96 -16.66
N THR A 111 -9.15 -11.94 -15.87
CA THR A 111 -9.49 -10.54 -16.19
C THR A 111 -8.62 -10.00 -17.33
N ALA A 112 -9.11 -8.98 -18.05
CA ALA A 112 -8.36 -8.34 -19.12
C ALA A 112 -6.98 -7.87 -18.63
N PHE A 113 -6.94 -7.23 -17.45
CA PHE A 113 -5.71 -6.81 -16.79
C PHE A 113 -4.86 -7.99 -16.33
N GLY A 114 -5.47 -9.04 -15.78
CA GLY A 114 -4.73 -10.24 -15.36
C GLY A 114 -3.96 -10.88 -16.52
N LYS A 115 -4.54 -10.94 -17.72
CA LYS A 115 -3.85 -11.45 -18.91
C LYS A 115 -2.63 -10.61 -19.31
N ILE A 116 -2.63 -9.32 -18.99
CA ILE A 116 -1.48 -8.43 -19.19
C ILE A 116 -0.41 -8.76 -18.15
N LEU A 117 -0.77 -8.89 -16.87
CA LEU A 117 0.16 -9.25 -15.80
C LEU A 117 0.87 -10.59 -16.02
N GLN A 118 0.18 -11.58 -16.59
CA GLN A 118 0.80 -12.88 -16.88
C GLN A 118 1.93 -12.78 -17.94
N ARG A 119 1.92 -11.75 -18.77
CA ARG A 119 2.88 -11.56 -19.89
C ARG A 119 4.08 -10.69 -19.52
N LEU A 120 3.96 -9.87 -18.47
CA LEU A 120 5.03 -9.07 -17.88
C LEU A 120 6.01 -9.97 -17.12
#